data_AF-A0A939YYS9-F1
#
_entry.id   AF-A0A939YYS9-F1
#
_cell.length_a   1.000
_cell.length_b   1.000
_cell.length_c   1.000
_cell.angle_alpha   90.00
_cell.angle_beta   90.00
_cell.angle_gamma   90.00
#
_symmetry.space_group_name_H-M   'P 1'
#
loop_
_entity.id
_entity.type
_entity.pdbx_description
1 polymer ?
#
loop_
_entity_poly.entity_id
_entity_poly.type
_entity_poly.pdbx_seq_one_letter_code
_entity_poly.pdbx_strand_id
1 'polypeptide(L)'
;MAIPIGRRREFVWDDFLVDEGKTTAVRRLHEPVRREAVMTFDRPWEGDGCNYLCAVYDDARKVYRMYYNAWEMMNPDRKAHVAQHFEICCVESADGVHWERPSLGLVEFGGSRDNNIVVVAGMFPGLTGLDNFFVTADANPRPAVPGRFKAVMAYPERKADGSIDRKLMALASDDGYAFHTTGVVTRKGKFDTLNTVLWHEATGRYICYIRDFHEKDTWKEYESGDLNSLVRDIRVLFSPDFLNWSEPEHLRFNDVED
;
A
#
# COMPACT_ATOMS: atom_id res chain seq x y z
N MET A 1 -36.53 -4.23 9.45
CA MET A 1 -35.96 -5.59 9.59
C MET A 1 -34.66 -5.44 10.37
N ALA A 2 -34.40 -6.25 11.40
CA ALA A 2 -33.18 -6.09 12.20
C ALA A 2 -32.00 -6.82 11.53
N ILE A 3 -30.85 -6.16 11.42
CA ILE A 3 -29.63 -6.72 10.83
C ILE A 3 -28.80 -7.38 11.94
N PRO A 4 -28.51 -8.69 11.86
CA PRO A 4 -27.72 -9.37 12.88
C PRO A 4 -26.22 -9.04 12.73
N ILE A 5 -25.74 -8.05 13.48
CA ILE A 5 -24.32 -7.64 13.48
C ILE A 5 -23.45 -8.43 14.47
N GLY A 6 -24.05 -9.08 15.47
CA GLY A 6 -23.34 -9.89 16.47
C GLY A 6 -22.26 -9.11 17.22
N ARG A 7 -21.02 -9.60 17.20
CA ARG A 7 -19.84 -8.95 17.81
C ARG A 7 -18.96 -8.22 16.79
N ARG A 8 -19.42 -8.09 15.53
CA ARG A 8 -18.65 -7.43 14.48
C ARG A 8 -18.54 -5.94 14.81
N ARG A 9 -17.33 -5.40 14.71
CA ARG A 9 -17.10 -3.97 14.88
C ARG A 9 -17.46 -3.27 13.57
N GLU A 10 -18.46 -2.40 13.60
CA GLU A 10 -18.83 -1.54 12.49
C GLU A 10 -18.08 -0.21 12.63
N PHE A 11 -17.20 0.09 11.68
CA PHE A 11 -16.44 1.36 11.67
C PHE A 11 -17.15 2.48 10.91
N VAL A 12 -18.09 2.09 10.04
CA VAL A 12 -19.00 3.00 9.33
C VAL A 12 -20.41 2.56 9.69
N TRP A 13 -21.24 3.52 10.09
CA TRP A 13 -22.65 3.30 10.36
C TRP A 13 -23.45 4.49 9.87
N ASP A 14 -24.64 4.19 9.40
CA ASP A 14 -25.62 5.10 8.83
C ASP A 14 -27.03 4.73 9.36
N ASP A 15 -28.05 5.32 8.77
CA ASP A 15 -29.46 5.04 9.06
C ASP A 15 -29.92 3.66 8.60
N PHE A 16 -29.13 2.96 7.79
CA PHE A 16 -29.36 1.54 7.47
C PHE A 16 -28.99 0.62 8.64
N LEU A 17 -27.90 0.92 9.36
CA LEU A 17 -27.48 0.15 10.54
C LEU A 17 -28.14 0.62 11.85
N VAL A 18 -28.43 1.92 11.99
CA VAL A 18 -28.96 2.50 13.23
C VAL A 18 -30.28 3.23 12.97
N ASP A 19 -31.36 2.74 13.57
CA ASP A 19 -32.65 3.43 13.59
C ASP A 19 -32.62 4.60 14.59
N GLU A 20 -32.38 5.81 14.08
CA GLU A 20 -32.26 7.03 14.90
C GLU A 20 -33.54 7.37 15.68
N GLY A 21 -34.72 6.96 15.18
CA GLY A 21 -36.00 7.20 15.85
C GLY A 21 -36.24 6.28 17.06
N LYS A 22 -35.40 5.25 17.24
CA LYS A 22 -35.54 4.24 18.31
C LYS A 22 -34.33 4.14 19.23
N THR A 23 -33.41 5.10 19.14
CA THR A 23 -32.21 5.12 19.98
C THR A 23 -32.02 6.47 20.67
N THR A 24 -31.42 6.45 21.84
CA THR A 24 -30.93 7.65 22.54
C THR A 24 -29.44 7.91 22.27
N ALA A 25 -28.82 7.12 21.38
CA ALA A 25 -27.43 7.31 21.00
C ALA A 25 -27.26 8.61 20.20
N VAL A 26 -26.11 9.26 20.36
CA VAL A 26 -25.77 10.49 19.66
C VAL A 26 -24.55 10.25 18.76
N ARG A 27 -24.57 10.80 17.54
CA ARG A 27 -23.41 10.77 16.65
C ARG A 27 -22.33 11.67 17.26
N ARG A 28 -21.18 11.07 17.58
CA ARG A 28 -20.02 11.80 18.07
C ARG A 28 -18.82 11.44 17.21
N LEU A 29 -18.20 12.44 16.60
CA LEU A 29 -16.92 12.25 15.93
C LEU A 29 -15.88 11.85 16.98
N HIS A 30 -15.13 10.79 16.71
CA HIS A 30 -14.00 10.44 17.55
C HIS A 30 -12.93 11.53 17.42
N GLU A 31 -12.45 12.06 18.54
CA GLU A 31 -11.37 13.05 18.53
C GLU A 31 -10.04 12.31 18.71
N PRO A 32 -9.13 12.34 17.71
CA PRO A 32 -7.80 11.78 17.88
C PRO A 32 -7.10 12.49 19.04
N VAL A 33 -6.71 11.73 20.06
CA VAL A 33 -5.96 12.31 21.18
C VAL A 33 -4.50 12.31 20.80
N ARG A 34 -3.89 13.50 20.75
CA ARG A 34 -2.44 13.63 20.52
C ARG A 34 -1.67 12.77 21.54
N ARG A 35 -0.67 12.05 21.06
CA ARG A 35 0.27 11.23 21.82
C ARG A 35 1.69 11.58 21.40
N GLU A 36 2.65 11.08 22.15
CA GLU A 36 4.06 11.19 21.82
C GLU A 36 4.40 10.39 20.55
N ALA A 37 5.51 10.77 19.91
CA ALA A 37 6.02 10.01 18.78
C ALA A 37 6.41 8.59 19.21
N VAL A 38 5.91 7.59 18.50
CA VAL A 38 6.18 6.17 18.75
C VAL A 38 7.47 5.68 18.08
N MET A 39 7.91 6.39 17.03
CA MET A 39 9.12 6.10 16.29
C MET A 39 9.59 7.37 15.57
N THR A 40 10.90 7.52 15.42
CA THR A 40 11.53 8.52 14.56
C THR A 40 12.39 7.79 13.54
N PHE A 41 12.31 8.16 12.27
CA PHE A 41 13.14 7.63 11.20
C PHE A 41 14.48 8.39 11.19
N ASP A 42 15.51 7.77 11.75
CA ASP A 42 16.81 8.38 12.07
C ASP A 42 18.01 7.51 11.67
N ARG A 43 17.78 6.37 11.01
CA ARG A 43 18.84 5.50 10.53
C ARG A 43 19.40 6.01 9.21
N PRO A 44 20.69 5.77 8.92
CA PRO A 44 21.33 6.28 7.70
C PRO A 44 20.62 5.87 6.40
N TRP A 45 20.05 4.67 6.35
CA TRP A 45 19.30 4.17 5.20
C TRP A 45 17.87 4.70 5.10
N GLU A 46 17.35 5.32 6.17
CA GLU A 46 16.01 5.91 6.18
C GLU A 46 15.97 7.27 5.45
N GLY A 47 17.13 7.90 5.25
CA GLY A 47 17.24 9.19 4.57
C GLY A 47 16.56 10.33 5.33
N ASP A 48 16.03 11.30 4.59
CA ASP A 48 15.28 12.45 5.14
C ASP A 48 13.81 12.49 4.70
N GLY A 49 13.36 11.43 4.00
CA GLY A 49 11.98 11.21 3.60
C GLY A 49 11.47 9.85 4.04
N CYS A 50 10.23 9.81 4.52
CA CYS A 50 9.50 8.57 4.74
C CYS A 50 8.02 8.74 4.37
N ASN A 51 7.43 7.75 3.72
CA ASN A 51 5.98 7.74 3.45
C ASN A 51 5.44 6.31 3.38
N TYR A 52 4.12 6.20 3.17
CA TYR A 52 3.37 4.94 3.01
C TYR A 52 3.61 3.91 4.11
N LEU A 53 3.37 4.33 5.35
CA LEU A 53 3.40 3.45 6.52
C LEU A 53 2.24 2.45 6.42
N CYS A 54 2.57 1.20 6.12
CA CYS A 54 1.63 0.11 5.92
C CYS A 54 1.75 -0.90 7.08
N ALA A 55 0.82 -0.83 8.02
CA ALA A 55 0.80 -1.68 9.20
C ALA A 55 -0.06 -2.94 8.98
N VAL A 56 0.47 -4.10 9.36
CA VAL A 56 -0.20 -5.40 9.30
C VAL A 56 0.04 -6.16 10.60
N TYR A 57 -0.94 -6.97 11.01
CA TYR A 57 -0.74 -7.90 12.12
C TYR A 57 -0.34 -9.28 11.59
N ASP A 58 0.84 -9.75 11.96
CA ASP A 58 1.30 -11.11 11.70
C ASP A 58 0.74 -12.03 12.79
N ASP A 59 -0.35 -12.72 12.49
CA ASP A 59 -0.99 -13.63 13.44
C ASP A 59 -0.12 -14.85 13.81
N ALA A 60 0.77 -15.31 12.93
CA ALA A 60 1.60 -16.47 13.24
C ALA A 60 2.72 -16.12 14.22
N ARG A 61 3.25 -14.89 14.14
CA ARG A 61 4.29 -14.38 15.07
C ARG A 61 3.75 -13.56 16.23
N LYS A 62 2.45 -13.21 16.21
CA LYS A 62 1.78 -12.37 17.21
C LYS A 62 2.45 -11.00 17.37
N VAL A 63 2.85 -10.40 16.25
CA VAL A 63 3.47 -9.06 16.20
C VAL A 63 2.81 -8.21 15.12
N TYR A 64 2.76 -6.91 15.36
CA TYR A 64 2.54 -5.91 14.32
C TYR A 64 3.82 -5.75 13.52
N ARG A 65 3.66 -5.59 12.21
CA ARG A 65 4.73 -5.17 11.30
C ARG A 65 4.29 -3.91 10.59
N MET A 66 5.24 -3.02 10.31
CA MET A 66 4.98 -1.83 9.51
C MET A 66 6.04 -1.72 8.43
N TYR A 67 5.58 -1.72 7.18
CA TYR A 67 6.40 -1.47 6.01
C TYR A 67 6.33 0.01 5.66
N TYR A 68 7.44 0.60 5.24
CA TYR A 68 7.49 2.01 4.89
C TYR A 68 8.56 2.26 3.84
N ASN A 69 8.33 3.30 3.05
CA ASN A 69 9.34 3.83 2.15
C ASN A 69 10.36 4.65 2.96
N ALA A 70 11.63 4.47 2.62
CA ALA A 70 12.77 5.24 3.07
C ALA A 70 13.48 5.82 1.85
N TRP A 71 13.83 7.10 1.89
CA TRP A 71 14.47 7.77 0.76
C TRP A 71 15.19 9.05 1.13
N GLU A 72 16.20 9.39 0.34
CA GLU A 72 16.85 10.70 0.36
C GLU A 72 16.12 11.62 -0.62
N MET A 73 15.31 12.51 -0.05
CA MET A 73 14.38 13.38 -0.75
C MET A 73 15.01 14.74 -1.09
N MET A 74 16.01 15.21 -0.33
CA MET A 74 16.65 16.51 -0.55
C MET A 74 18.09 16.36 -0.99
N ASN A 75 18.56 17.28 -1.85
CA ASN A 75 19.99 17.40 -2.13
C ASN A 75 20.77 17.83 -0.87
N PRO A 76 22.13 17.68 -0.84
CA PRO A 76 22.91 17.93 0.37
C PRO A 76 22.78 19.34 0.99
N ASP A 77 22.48 20.37 0.18
CA ASP A 77 22.25 21.74 0.68
C ASP A 77 20.79 22.06 1.02
N ARG A 78 19.89 21.07 0.90
CA ARG A 78 18.46 21.11 1.22
C ARG A 78 17.65 22.17 0.47
N LYS A 79 18.04 22.47 -0.77
CA LYS A 79 17.35 23.47 -1.62
C LYS A 79 16.54 22.88 -2.75
N ALA A 80 16.73 21.59 -3.05
CA ALA A 80 16.02 20.93 -4.14
C ALA A 80 15.65 19.50 -3.76
N HIS A 81 14.50 19.05 -4.26
CA HIS A 81 14.13 17.66 -4.21
C HIS A 81 15.00 16.84 -5.16
N VAL A 82 15.58 15.76 -4.65
CA VAL A 82 16.25 14.71 -5.42
C VAL A 82 15.55 13.41 -5.07
N ALA A 83 15.22 12.59 -6.06
CA ALA A 83 14.64 11.27 -5.81
C ALA A 83 15.76 10.23 -5.87
N GLN A 84 16.54 10.11 -4.80
CA GLN A 84 17.65 9.14 -4.71
C GLN A 84 17.41 8.13 -3.58
N HIS A 85 18.07 6.98 -3.69
CA HIS A 85 18.17 5.97 -2.63
C HIS A 85 16.82 5.52 -2.05
N PHE A 86 15.97 4.90 -2.88
CA PHE A 86 14.63 4.47 -2.48
C PHE A 86 14.62 3.01 -2.01
N GLU A 87 14.17 2.78 -0.78
CA GLU A 87 14.17 1.48 -0.11
C GLU A 87 12.82 1.24 0.59
N ILE A 88 12.40 -0.02 0.70
CA ILE A 88 11.32 -0.40 1.61
C ILE A 88 11.94 -1.04 2.84
N CYS A 89 11.56 -0.54 4.00
CA CYS A 89 11.98 -1.05 5.30
C CYS A 89 10.80 -1.68 6.04
N CYS A 90 11.09 -2.50 7.05
CA CYS A 90 10.09 -3.12 7.92
C CYS A 90 10.46 -2.98 9.39
N VAL A 91 9.54 -2.55 10.24
CA VAL A 91 9.68 -2.55 11.70
C VAL A 91 8.65 -3.45 12.35
N GLU A 92 8.95 -3.93 13.55
CA GLU A 92 8.08 -4.84 14.30
C GLU A 92 7.68 -4.25 15.65
N SER A 93 6.52 -4.64 16.15
CA SER A 93 6.04 -4.22 17.46
C SER A 93 5.15 -5.29 18.08
N ALA A 94 5.30 -5.56 19.37
CA ALA A 94 4.40 -6.46 20.09
C ALA A 94 3.06 -5.80 20.48
N ASP A 95 3.02 -4.46 20.56
CA ASP A 95 1.89 -3.71 21.10
C ASP A 95 1.37 -2.58 20.18
N GLY A 96 2.03 -2.37 19.03
CA GLY A 96 1.72 -1.30 18.08
C GLY A 96 2.19 0.09 18.51
N VAL A 97 2.90 0.20 19.65
CA VAL A 97 3.36 1.45 20.25
C VAL A 97 4.89 1.50 20.33
N HIS A 98 5.54 0.40 20.71
CA HIS A 98 7.00 0.31 20.77
C HIS A 98 7.51 -0.46 19.55
N TRP A 99 8.27 0.22 18.70
CA TRP A 99 8.72 -0.32 17.41
C TRP A 99 10.21 -0.61 17.41
N GLU A 100 10.57 -1.79 16.90
CA GLU A 100 11.93 -2.27 16.78
C GLU A 100 12.31 -2.44 15.30
N ARG A 101 13.55 -2.10 14.96
CA ARG A 101 14.14 -2.35 13.65
C ARG A 101 14.90 -3.68 13.72
N PRO A 102 14.37 -4.77 13.16
CA PRO A 102 15.10 -6.04 13.16
C PRO A 102 16.33 -5.94 12.25
N SER A 103 17.44 -6.53 12.67
CA SER A 103 18.59 -6.77 11.79
C SER A 103 18.28 -7.95 10.86
N LEU A 104 17.87 -7.66 9.62
CA LEU A 104 17.39 -8.67 8.67
C LEU A 104 18.50 -9.35 7.88
N GLY A 105 19.64 -8.71 7.66
CA GLY A 105 20.75 -9.30 6.90
C GLY A 105 20.53 -9.36 5.37
N LEU A 106 19.42 -8.83 4.86
CA LEU A 106 18.96 -9.04 3.48
C LEU A 106 19.64 -8.11 2.46
N VAL A 107 19.87 -6.86 2.82
CA VAL A 107 20.40 -5.83 1.93
C VAL A 107 21.67 -5.26 2.51
N GLU A 108 22.68 -5.06 1.66
CA GLU A 108 23.88 -4.33 2.05
C GLU A 108 23.65 -2.83 1.92
N PHE A 109 23.91 -2.10 3.00
CA PHE A 109 23.90 -0.64 3.06
C PHE A 109 25.12 -0.16 3.82
N GLY A 110 25.89 0.76 3.23
CA GLY A 110 27.07 1.34 3.88
C GLY A 110 28.11 0.31 4.34
N GLY A 111 28.24 -0.83 3.63
CA GLY A 111 29.17 -1.91 3.96
C GLY A 111 28.70 -2.87 5.07
N SER A 112 27.45 -2.76 5.54
CA SER A 112 26.85 -3.65 6.53
C SER A 112 25.49 -4.18 6.05
N ARG A 113 25.06 -5.33 6.59
CA ARG A 113 23.71 -5.87 6.40
C ARG A 113 22.85 -5.78 7.67
N ASP A 114 23.37 -5.10 8.69
CA ASP A 114 22.67 -4.79 9.94
C ASP A 114 21.69 -3.63 9.72
N ASN A 115 20.57 -3.94 9.09
CA ASN A 115 19.48 -3.02 8.78
C ASN A 115 18.16 -3.78 8.64
N ASN A 116 17.08 -3.03 8.52
CA ASN A 116 15.71 -3.54 8.39
C ASN A 116 15.12 -3.36 6.98
N ILE A 117 15.97 -3.28 5.96
CA ILE A 117 15.56 -3.12 4.56
C ILE A 117 15.05 -4.47 4.04
N VAL A 118 13.86 -4.47 3.44
CA VAL A 118 13.22 -5.67 2.87
C VAL A 118 13.22 -5.66 1.34
N VAL A 119 13.19 -4.48 0.71
CA VAL A 119 13.10 -4.36 -0.75
C VAL A 119 13.94 -3.20 -1.25
N VAL A 120 14.71 -3.45 -2.32
CA VAL A 120 15.38 -2.43 -3.13
C VAL A 120 15.13 -2.71 -4.61
N ALA A 121 15.21 -1.67 -5.46
CA ALA A 121 14.91 -1.80 -6.88
C ALA A 121 15.73 -2.90 -7.58
N GLY A 122 17.01 -3.06 -7.19
CA GLY A 122 17.92 -4.05 -7.77
C GLY A 122 17.53 -5.52 -7.54
N MET A 123 16.58 -5.80 -6.65
CA MET A 123 16.03 -7.16 -6.47
C MET A 123 15.10 -7.58 -7.61
N PHE A 124 14.62 -6.62 -8.42
CA PHE A 124 13.62 -6.86 -9.44
C PHE A 124 14.11 -6.49 -10.84
N PRO A 125 14.13 -7.44 -11.80
CA PRO A 125 14.65 -7.19 -13.14
C PRO A 125 13.95 -6.03 -13.87
N GLY A 126 14.75 -5.08 -14.36
CA GLY A 126 14.28 -3.96 -15.18
C GLY A 126 13.52 -2.86 -14.42
N LEU A 127 13.30 -3.01 -13.11
CA LEU A 127 12.65 -1.99 -12.28
C LEU A 127 13.53 -0.74 -12.20
N THR A 128 12.98 0.42 -12.57
CA THR A 128 13.74 1.68 -12.58
C THR A 128 13.46 2.60 -11.40
N GLY A 129 12.48 2.27 -10.57
CA GLY A 129 12.09 3.06 -9.41
C GLY A 129 11.18 2.26 -8.49
N LEU A 130 11.34 2.45 -7.19
CA LEU A 130 10.59 1.77 -6.14
C LEU A 130 9.60 2.77 -5.55
N ASP A 131 8.31 2.47 -5.54
CA ASP A 131 7.29 3.31 -4.91
C ASP A 131 5.98 2.53 -4.67
N ASN A 132 5.10 3.09 -3.83
CA ASN A 132 3.74 2.60 -3.57
C ASN A 132 3.67 1.11 -3.18
N PHE A 133 4.58 0.67 -2.30
CA PHE A 133 4.64 -0.70 -1.80
C PHE A 133 3.65 -0.91 -0.65
N PHE A 134 2.51 -1.54 -0.94
CA PHE A 134 1.49 -1.86 0.05
C PHE A 134 1.54 -3.35 0.39
N VAL A 135 1.46 -3.69 1.68
CA VAL A 135 1.48 -5.08 2.17
C VAL A 135 0.22 -5.39 2.97
N THR A 136 -0.31 -6.59 2.81
CA THR A 136 -1.38 -7.14 3.66
C THR A 136 -1.08 -8.57 4.05
N ALA A 137 -1.63 -9.00 5.19
CA ALA A 137 -1.68 -10.41 5.54
C ALA A 137 -2.76 -11.07 4.67
N ASP A 138 -2.45 -12.22 4.09
CA ASP A 138 -3.40 -12.93 3.25
C ASP A 138 -4.44 -13.62 4.12
N ALA A 139 -5.69 -13.14 4.03
CA ALA A 139 -6.83 -13.74 4.71
C ALA A 139 -7.53 -14.81 3.84
N ASN A 140 -7.05 -15.08 2.62
CA ASN A 140 -7.61 -16.15 1.81
C ASN A 140 -7.28 -17.51 2.43
N PRO A 141 -8.29 -18.35 2.79
CA PRO A 141 -8.04 -19.64 3.41
C PRO A 141 -7.44 -20.69 2.47
N ARG A 142 -7.51 -20.46 1.14
CA ARG A 142 -6.99 -21.37 0.11
C ARG A 142 -6.42 -20.56 -1.06
N PRO A 143 -5.31 -19.85 -0.85
CA PRO A 143 -4.79 -18.97 -1.89
C PRO A 143 -4.14 -19.79 -3.00
N ALA A 144 -4.46 -19.47 -4.26
CA ALA A 144 -3.82 -20.09 -5.41
C ALA A 144 -2.32 -19.74 -5.50
N VAL A 145 -1.97 -18.54 -5.03
CA VAL A 145 -0.60 -18.07 -4.85
C VAL A 145 -0.22 -18.26 -3.39
N PRO A 146 0.75 -19.13 -3.04
CA PRO A 146 1.26 -19.24 -1.67
C PRO A 146 1.85 -17.92 -1.14
N GLY A 147 2.15 -17.83 0.14
CA GLY A 147 2.58 -16.59 0.79
C GLY A 147 1.57 -16.05 1.78
N ARG A 148 1.98 -15.97 3.05
CA ARG A 148 1.21 -15.37 4.15
C ARG A 148 1.02 -13.86 4.01
N PHE A 149 1.86 -13.20 3.22
CA PHE A 149 1.78 -11.78 2.92
C PHE A 149 1.60 -11.59 1.42
N LYS A 150 0.70 -10.67 1.06
CA LYS A 150 0.52 -10.17 -0.29
C LYS A 150 0.93 -8.72 -0.36
N ALA A 151 1.46 -8.31 -1.50
CA ALA A 151 1.80 -6.92 -1.74
C ALA A 151 1.47 -6.48 -3.16
N VAL A 152 1.32 -5.17 -3.33
CA VAL A 152 1.28 -4.51 -4.64
C VAL A 152 2.27 -3.35 -4.66
N MET A 153 2.85 -3.10 -5.83
CA MET A 153 3.90 -2.09 -6.00
C MET A 153 3.87 -1.50 -7.41
N ALA A 154 4.07 -0.20 -7.52
CA ALA A 154 4.30 0.43 -8.82
C ALA A 154 5.61 -0.09 -9.42
N TYR A 155 5.56 -0.52 -10.68
CA TYR A 155 6.68 -1.17 -11.35
C TYR A 155 6.94 -0.52 -12.71
N PRO A 156 7.60 0.65 -12.75
CA PRO A 156 8.13 1.19 -13.99
C PRO A 156 9.30 0.32 -14.46
N GLU A 157 9.12 -0.37 -15.58
CA GLU A 157 10.15 -1.26 -16.14
C GLU A 157 10.75 -0.67 -17.42
N ARG A 158 12.07 -0.54 -17.48
CA ARG A 158 12.76 -0.13 -18.71
C ARG A 158 12.86 -1.30 -19.69
N LYS A 159 12.31 -1.11 -20.88
CA LYS A 159 12.41 -2.06 -22.00
C LYS A 159 13.71 -1.83 -22.79
N ALA A 160 14.05 -2.81 -23.63
CA ALA A 160 15.27 -2.78 -24.44
C ALA A 160 15.30 -1.62 -25.45
N ASP A 161 14.14 -1.13 -25.90
CA ASP A 161 14.00 0.02 -26.78
C ASP A 161 14.08 1.38 -26.05
N GLY A 162 14.30 1.35 -24.72
CA GLY A 162 14.39 2.53 -23.87
C GLY A 162 13.05 3.03 -23.31
N SER A 163 11.91 2.51 -23.79
CA SER A 163 10.58 2.85 -23.27
C SER A 163 10.37 2.33 -21.83
N ILE A 164 9.41 2.92 -21.11
CA ILE A 164 9.03 2.50 -19.75
C ILE A 164 7.65 1.84 -19.78
N ASP A 165 7.57 0.56 -19.46
CA ASP A 165 6.32 -0.18 -19.23
C ASP A 165 5.89 0.03 -17.76
N ARG A 166 4.90 0.92 -17.56
CA ARG A 166 4.33 1.21 -16.25
C ARG A 166 3.21 0.25 -15.94
N LYS A 167 3.32 -0.45 -14.81
CA LYS A 167 2.33 -1.43 -14.35
C LYS A 167 2.30 -1.50 -12.85
N LEU A 168 1.20 -2.00 -12.30
CA LEU A 168 1.12 -2.44 -10.93
C LEU A 168 1.43 -3.93 -10.87
N MET A 169 2.41 -4.32 -10.06
CA MET A 169 2.80 -5.72 -9.87
C MET A 169 2.22 -6.28 -8.58
N ALA A 170 1.82 -7.55 -8.62
CA ALA A 170 1.49 -8.35 -7.45
C ALA A 170 2.75 -9.07 -6.95
N LEU A 171 2.90 -9.13 -5.63
CA LEU A 171 3.99 -9.82 -4.95
C LEU A 171 3.45 -10.68 -3.80
N ALA A 172 4.21 -11.70 -3.43
CA ALA A 172 3.94 -12.54 -2.27
C ALA A 172 5.19 -12.82 -1.45
N SER A 173 4.99 -13.12 -0.17
CA SER A 173 6.04 -13.54 0.77
C SER A 173 5.46 -14.47 1.84
N ASP A 174 6.22 -15.50 2.22
CA ASP A 174 5.86 -16.39 3.33
C ASP A 174 6.26 -15.82 4.69
N ASP A 175 7.41 -15.14 4.74
CA ASP A 175 8.01 -14.62 5.98
C ASP A 175 7.73 -13.13 6.21
N GLY A 176 7.24 -12.42 5.20
CA GLY A 176 6.99 -10.98 5.23
C GLY A 176 8.26 -10.14 5.04
N TYR A 177 9.35 -10.72 4.56
CA TYR A 177 10.58 -9.98 4.28
C TYR A 177 11.10 -10.27 2.87
N ALA A 178 11.10 -11.53 2.45
CA ALA A 178 11.52 -11.93 1.11
C ALA A 178 10.30 -11.93 0.16
N PHE A 179 10.13 -10.84 -0.60
CA PHE A 179 9.06 -10.71 -1.58
C PHE A 179 9.51 -11.12 -2.98
N HIS A 180 8.65 -11.83 -3.69
CA HIS A 180 8.82 -12.15 -5.11
C HIS A 180 7.58 -11.74 -5.90
N THR A 181 7.77 -11.39 -7.18
CA THR A 181 6.67 -11.03 -8.07
C THR A 181 5.87 -12.28 -8.46
N THR A 182 4.54 -12.13 -8.56
CA THR A 182 3.63 -13.23 -8.88
C THR A 182 2.87 -12.99 -10.19
N GLY A 183 2.72 -11.73 -10.59
CA GLY A 183 2.04 -11.36 -11.83
C GLY A 183 1.80 -9.87 -11.96
N VAL A 184 1.29 -9.47 -13.13
CA VAL A 184 0.85 -8.09 -13.37
C VAL A 184 -0.60 -7.97 -12.88
N VAL A 185 -0.88 -6.98 -12.03
CA VAL A 185 -2.26 -6.64 -11.65
C VAL A 185 -2.93 -5.91 -12.80
N THR A 186 -2.32 -4.82 -13.28
CA THR A 186 -2.81 -4.06 -14.42
C THR A 186 -1.74 -3.11 -14.98
N ARG A 187 -1.91 -2.70 -16.25
CA ARG A 187 -1.18 -1.60 -16.91
C ARG A 187 -2.00 -0.31 -17.00
N LYS A 188 -3.25 -0.33 -16.53
CA LYS A 188 -4.18 0.78 -16.59
C LYS A 188 -4.31 1.40 -15.20
N GLY A 189 -3.86 2.64 -15.08
CA GLY A 189 -3.79 3.40 -13.83
C GLY A 189 -2.51 4.24 -13.79
N LYS A 190 -2.47 5.26 -12.93
CA LYS A 190 -1.29 6.12 -12.76
C LYS A 190 -0.36 5.63 -11.67
N PHE A 191 -0.94 5.00 -10.66
CA PHE A 191 -0.22 4.44 -9.52
C PHE A 191 0.67 5.49 -8.81
N ASP A 192 0.29 6.76 -8.81
CA ASP A 192 1.04 7.89 -8.22
C ASP A 192 0.76 8.09 -6.72
N THR A 193 0.00 7.17 -6.11
CA THR A 193 -0.27 7.10 -4.67
C THR A 193 -0.33 5.63 -4.24
N LEU A 194 -0.35 5.39 -2.92
CA LEU A 194 -0.42 4.04 -2.37
C LEU A 194 -1.67 3.30 -2.87
N ASN A 195 -1.44 2.28 -3.68
CA ASN A 195 -2.47 1.37 -4.16
C ASN A 195 -2.64 0.26 -3.13
N THR A 196 -3.87 -0.20 -2.89
CA THR A 196 -4.14 -1.15 -1.80
C THR A 196 -4.74 -2.44 -2.34
N VAL A 197 -4.53 -3.54 -1.62
CA VAL A 197 -5.11 -4.84 -1.98
C VAL A 197 -5.47 -5.62 -0.73
N LEU A 198 -6.61 -6.33 -0.74
CA LEU A 198 -6.99 -7.22 0.36
C LEU A 198 -7.87 -8.37 -0.13
N TRP A 199 -7.85 -9.49 0.59
CA TRP A 199 -8.83 -10.54 0.43
C TRP A 199 -10.14 -10.13 1.11
N HIS A 200 -11.24 -10.08 0.35
CA HIS A 200 -12.56 -9.75 0.88
C HIS A 200 -13.39 -11.03 1.05
N GLU A 201 -13.45 -11.51 2.30
CA GLU A 201 -14.07 -12.80 2.66
C GLU A 201 -15.52 -12.91 2.18
N ALA A 202 -16.34 -11.86 2.35
CA ALA A 202 -17.76 -11.90 2.01
C ALA A 202 -18.02 -12.13 0.51
N THR A 203 -17.08 -11.72 -0.36
CA THR A 203 -17.18 -11.95 -1.81
C THR A 203 -16.26 -13.07 -2.30
N GLY A 204 -15.43 -13.65 -1.44
CA GLY A 204 -14.48 -14.70 -1.82
C GLY A 204 -13.51 -14.29 -2.93
N ARG A 205 -13.02 -13.06 -2.91
CA ARG A 205 -12.11 -12.51 -3.93
C ARG A 205 -11.21 -11.42 -3.36
N TYR A 206 -10.06 -11.22 -3.98
CA TYR A 206 -9.22 -10.06 -3.76
C TYR A 206 -9.86 -8.82 -4.39
N ILE A 207 -9.74 -7.69 -3.70
CA ILE A 207 -10.12 -6.37 -4.17
C ILE A 207 -8.87 -5.50 -4.14
N CYS A 208 -8.55 -4.87 -5.27
CA CYS A 208 -7.45 -3.92 -5.39
C CYS A 208 -8.00 -2.55 -5.74
N TYR A 209 -7.57 -1.52 -5.01
CA TYR A 209 -7.90 -0.13 -5.27
C TYR A 209 -6.66 0.60 -5.76
N ILE A 210 -6.79 1.27 -6.90
CA ILE A 210 -5.69 1.97 -7.55
C ILE A 210 -6.03 3.43 -7.83
N ARG A 211 -4.99 4.25 -7.95
CA ARG A 211 -5.13 5.66 -8.32
C ARG A 211 -5.15 5.86 -9.83
N ASP A 212 -6.12 6.65 -10.29
CA ASP A 212 -6.23 7.12 -11.68
C ASP A 212 -6.94 8.48 -11.75
N PHE A 213 -7.37 8.91 -12.94
CA PHE A 213 -8.11 10.16 -13.19
C PHE A 213 -9.43 9.90 -13.95
N HIS A 214 -10.41 10.83 -13.88
CA HIS A 214 -11.73 10.69 -14.54
C HIS A 214 -11.61 10.43 -16.04
N GLU A 215 -10.79 11.22 -16.71
CA GLU A 215 -10.55 11.08 -18.13
C GLU A 215 -9.60 9.93 -18.42
N LYS A 216 -9.95 9.12 -19.42
CA LYS A 216 -9.12 8.00 -19.87
C LYS A 216 -7.92 8.56 -20.64
N ASP A 217 -6.72 8.11 -20.29
CA ASP A 217 -5.45 8.38 -20.99
C ASP A 217 -4.87 9.81 -20.86
N THR A 218 -4.76 10.29 -19.63
CA THR A 218 -4.18 11.60 -19.29
C THR A 218 -2.66 11.57 -19.12
N TRP A 219 -1.95 10.63 -19.78
CA TRP A 219 -0.50 10.47 -19.52
C TRP A 219 0.31 11.68 -19.97
N LYS A 220 -0.12 12.35 -21.04
CA LYS A 220 0.53 13.58 -21.52
C LYS A 220 0.38 14.72 -20.53
N GLU A 221 -0.82 14.90 -19.99
CA GLU A 221 -1.15 15.93 -19.00
C GLU A 221 -0.50 15.62 -17.64
N TYR A 222 -0.43 14.35 -17.28
CA TYR A 222 0.30 13.89 -16.10
C TYR A 222 1.80 14.20 -16.21
N GLU A 223 2.41 13.89 -17.37
CA GLU A 223 3.83 14.14 -17.61
C GLU A 223 4.17 15.62 -17.82
N SER A 224 3.21 16.44 -18.27
CA SER A 224 3.39 17.90 -18.34
C SER A 224 3.40 18.58 -16.97
N GLY A 225 2.91 17.89 -15.94
CA GLY A 225 2.84 18.39 -14.57
C GLY A 225 1.64 19.27 -14.27
N ASP A 226 0.73 19.49 -15.23
CA ASP A 226 -0.51 20.26 -15.00
C ASP A 226 -1.61 19.40 -14.37
N LEU A 227 -1.32 18.85 -13.19
CA LEU A 227 -2.23 17.94 -12.47
C LEU A 227 -3.52 18.63 -11.99
N ASN A 228 -3.54 19.96 -11.95
CA ASN A 228 -4.73 20.73 -11.56
C ASN A 228 -5.83 20.72 -12.63
N SER A 229 -5.48 20.39 -13.87
CA SER A 229 -6.43 20.21 -14.97
C SER A 229 -7.17 18.87 -14.91
N LEU A 230 -6.74 17.95 -14.03
CA LEU A 230 -7.24 16.58 -13.97
C LEU A 230 -7.97 16.30 -12.66
N VAL A 231 -9.08 15.55 -12.73
CA VAL A 231 -9.82 15.09 -11.54
C VAL A 231 -9.31 13.71 -11.12
N ARG A 232 -8.66 13.64 -9.95
CA ARG A 232 -8.13 12.40 -9.36
C ARG A 232 -9.24 11.52 -8.84
N ASP A 233 -9.10 10.22 -9.05
CA ASP A 233 -10.17 9.25 -8.78
C ASP A 233 -9.60 7.86 -8.48
N ILE A 234 -10.43 6.95 -7.98
CA ILE A 234 -10.07 5.60 -7.57
C ILE A 234 -10.70 4.60 -8.54
N ARG A 235 -9.91 3.63 -8.99
CA ARG A 235 -10.43 2.46 -9.70
C ARG A 235 -10.38 1.25 -8.79
N VAL A 236 -11.28 0.30 -9.04
CA VAL A 236 -11.33 -0.99 -8.36
C VAL A 236 -11.14 -2.13 -9.35
N LEU A 237 -10.38 -3.14 -8.94
CA LEU A 237 -10.16 -4.39 -9.66
C LEU A 237 -10.44 -5.57 -8.73
N PHE A 238 -10.81 -6.70 -9.33
CA PHE A 238 -11.13 -7.92 -8.62
C PHE A 238 -10.30 -9.09 -9.13
N SER A 239 -9.91 -9.99 -8.24
CA SER A 239 -9.29 -11.26 -8.63
C SER A 239 -9.76 -12.39 -7.73
N PRO A 240 -10.16 -13.56 -8.27
CA PRO A 240 -10.48 -14.72 -7.45
C PRO A 240 -9.22 -15.39 -6.84
N ASP A 241 -8.04 -15.17 -7.43
CA ASP A 241 -6.87 -16.03 -7.21
C ASP A 241 -5.53 -15.27 -7.05
N PHE A 242 -5.56 -13.93 -7.10
CA PHE A 242 -4.40 -13.04 -7.05
C PHE A 242 -3.51 -13.05 -8.32
N LEU A 243 -3.90 -13.79 -9.36
CA LEU A 243 -3.19 -13.91 -10.63
C LEU A 243 -3.99 -13.29 -11.78
N ASN A 244 -5.28 -13.61 -11.85
CA ASN A 244 -6.19 -13.17 -12.90
C ASN A 244 -7.03 -12.00 -12.39
N TRP A 245 -6.80 -10.82 -12.95
CA TRP A 245 -7.45 -9.58 -12.52
C TRP A 245 -8.47 -9.09 -13.55
N SER A 246 -9.59 -8.56 -13.07
CA SER A 246 -10.53 -7.83 -13.91
C SER A 246 -9.90 -6.55 -14.45
N GLU A 247 -10.54 -5.94 -15.45
CA GLU A 247 -10.22 -4.57 -15.84
C GLU A 247 -10.55 -3.59 -14.70
N PRO A 248 -9.81 -2.47 -14.56
CA PRO A 248 -10.17 -1.41 -13.61
C PRO A 248 -11.50 -0.77 -13.96
N GLU A 249 -12.36 -0.65 -12.96
CA GLU A 249 -13.64 0.03 -13.04
C GLU A 249 -13.64 1.26 -12.13
N HIS A 250 -14.37 2.31 -12.48
CA HIS A 250 -14.57 3.45 -11.59
C HIS A 250 -15.35 3.01 -10.34
N LEU A 251 -14.96 3.52 -9.17
CA LEU A 251 -15.86 3.48 -8.03
C LEU A 251 -17.10 4.32 -8.35
N ARG A 252 -18.28 3.78 -8.02
CA ARG A 252 -19.53 4.52 -8.16
C ARG A 252 -20.00 4.91 -6.77
N PHE A 253 -20.10 6.21 -6.54
CA PHE A 253 -20.70 6.78 -5.35
C PHE A 253 -22.14 7.15 -5.73
N ASN A 254 -23.13 6.40 -5.24
CA ASN A 254 -24.53 6.45 -5.70
C ASN A 254 -25.11 7.88 -5.82
N ASP A 255 -25.13 8.42 -7.06
CA ASP A 255 -25.70 9.72 -7.47
C ASP A 255 -25.21 10.95 -6.66
N VAL A 256 -24.04 10.87 -6.03
CA VAL A 256 -23.37 12.03 -5.42
C VAL A 256 -22.42 12.62 -6.47
N GLU A 257 -22.44 13.96 -6.64
CA GLU A 257 -21.45 14.63 -7.48
C GLU A 257 -20.03 14.38 -6.92
N ASP A 258 -19.12 14.00 -7.82
CA ASP A 258 -17.68 13.85 -7.54
C ASP A 258 -16.98 15.21 -7.40
#